data_AF-A0A831PLQ1-F1
#
_entry.id   AF-A0A831PLQ1-F1
#
_cell.length_a   1.000
_cell.length_b   1.000
_cell.length_c   1.000
_cell.angle_alpha   90.00
_cell.angle_beta   90.00
_cell.angle_gamma   90.00
#
_symmetry.space_group_name_H-M   'P 1'
#
loop_
_entity.id
_entity.type
_entity.pdbx_description
1 polymer ?
#
loop_
_entity_poly.entity_id
_entity_poly.type
_entity_poly.pdbx_seq_one_letter_code
_entity_poly.pdbx_strand_id
1 'polypeptide(L)' 'MVQSKTELFDKELAEMAVLFKALAHPARLRILQFLAETQTCITGDISDELPLGRTTVNQHL' A
#
# COMPACT_ATOMS: atom_id res chain seq x y z
N MET A 1 17.06 -9.95 21.78
CA MET A 1 16.16 -9.45 20.73
C MET A 1 16.24 -7.93 20.76
N VAL A 2 16.50 -7.27 19.63
CA VAL A 2 16.52 -5.80 19.60
C VAL A 2 15.08 -5.32 19.72
N GLN A 3 14.76 -4.65 20.84
CA GLN A 3 13.47 -3.96 20.98
C GLN A 3 13.47 -2.73 20.07
N SER A 4 12.41 -2.58 19.28
CA SER A 4 12.18 -1.37 18.52
C SER A 4 11.92 -0.22 19.49
N LYS A 5 12.74 0.83 19.43
CA LYS A 5 12.62 2.04 20.27
C LYS A 5 11.48 2.97 19.81
N THR A 6 10.42 2.41 19.22
CA THR A 6 9.32 3.20 18.63
C THR A 6 8.61 4.07 19.68
N GLU A 7 8.65 3.64 20.96
CA GLU A 7 8.07 4.35 22.11
C GLU A 7 8.82 5.65 22.48
N LEU A 8 9.99 5.90 21.88
CA LEU A 8 10.74 7.15 22.07
C LEU A 8 10.29 8.29 21.13
N PHE A 9 9.38 8.01 20.21
CA PHE A 9 8.90 8.97 19.21
C PHE A 9 7.45 9.38 19.47
N ASP A 10 7.06 10.53 18.94
CA ASP A 10 5.67 10.99 19.02
C ASP A 10 4.70 9.92 18.51
N LYS A 11 3.59 9.74 19.23
CA LYS A 11 2.60 8.73 18.92
C LYS A 11 2.07 8.88 17.49
N GLU A 12 1.84 10.11 17.03
CA GLU A 12 1.41 10.40 15.66
C GLU A 12 2.44 9.93 14.62
N LEU A 13 3.74 10.14 14.88
CA LEU A 13 4.80 9.67 14.00
C LEU A 13 4.88 8.14 13.98
N ALA A 14 4.68 7.48 15.12
CA ALA A 14 4.63 6.02 15.19
C ALA A 14 3.46 5.45 14.39
N GLU A 15 2.28 6.08 14.45
CA GLU A 15 1.11 5.72 13.65
C GLU A 15 1.34 5.93 12.15
N MET A 16 1.91 7.08 11.76
CA MET A 16 2.29 7.36 10.36
C MET A 16 3.32 6.34 9.84
N ALA A 17 4.29 5.94 10.66
CA ALA A 17 5.30 4.96 10.26
C ALA A 17 4.69 3.60 9.92
N VAL A 18 3.64 3.17 10.62
CA VAL A 18 2.92 1.94 10.31
C VAL A 18 2.25 2.04 8.93
N LEU A 19 1.58 3.15 8.65
CA LEU A 19 0.95 3.40 7.35
C LEU A 19 2.01 3.43 6.24
N PHE A 20 3.09 4.18 6.41
CA PHE A 20 4.15 4.25 5.40
C PHE A 20 4.85 2.92 5.17
N LYS A 21 5.01 2.08 6.19
CA LYS A 21 5.51 0.71 6.02
C LYS A 21 4.56 -0.14 5.16
N ALA A 22 3.25 0.05 5.32
CA ALA A 22 2.25 -0.57 4.44
C ALA A 22 2.27 0.01 3.02
N LEU A 23 2.85 1.19 2.78
CA LEU A 23 2.98 1.79 1.45
C LEU A 23 4.35 1.56 0.78
N ALA A 24 5.36 1.11 1.52
CA ALA A 24 6.77 1.08 1.10
C ALA A 24 7.12 0.11 -0.06
N HIS A 25 6.14 -0.46 -0.77
CA HIS A 25 6.37 -1.33 -1.92
C HIS A 25 5.85 -0.67 -3.21
N PRO A 26 6.63 -0.62 -4.30
CA PRO A 26 6.24 0.08 -5.53
C PRO A 26 4.93 -0.43 -6.13
N ALA A 27 4.64 -1.74 -6.03
CA ALA A 27 3.35 -2.29 -6.49
C ALA A 27 2.14 -1.66 -5.76
N ARG A 28 2.24 -1.43 -4.44
CA ARG A 28 1.17 -0.81 -3.65
C ARG A 28 1.00 0.66 -4.01
N LEU A 29 2.10 1.36 -4.29
CA LEU A 29 2.06 2.73 -4.79
C LEU A 29 1.40 2.82 -6.18
N ARG A 30 1.69 1.86 -7.08
CA ARG A 30 1.04 1.80 -8.40
C ARG A 30 -0.45 1.50 -8.32
N ILE A 31 -0.86 0.59 -7.43
CA ILE A 31 -2.27 0.32 -7.14
C ILE A 31 -2.95 1.61 -6.63
N LEU A 32 -2.37 2.29 -5.64
CA LEU A 32 -2.93 3.53 -5.12
C LEU A 32 -3.01 4.64 -6.16
N GLN A 33 -1.97 4.80 -6.98
CA GLN A 33 -1.98 5.79 -8.05
C GLN A 33 -3.09 5.51 -9.06
N PHE A 34 -3.24 4.26 -9.48
CA PHE A 34 -4.32 3.84 -10.37
C PHE A 34 -5.70 4.12 -9.74
N LEU A 35 -5.91 3.77 -8.47
CA LEU A 35 -7.17 4.04 -7.76
C LEU A 35 -7.45 5.54 -7.63
N ALA A 36 -6.43 6.36 -7.39
CA ALA A 36 -6.56 7.82 -7.29
C ALA A 36 -6.89 8.48 -8.65
N GLU A 37 -6.37 7.93 -9.75
CA GLU A 37 -6.64 8.40 -11.11
C GLU A 37 -8.00 7.90 -11.64
N THR A 38 -8.50 6.79 -11.08
CA THR A 38 -9.77 6.16 -11.49
C THR A 38 -10.97 6.87 -10.87
N GLN A 39 -11.67 7.67 -11.67
CA GLN A 39 -12.86 8.44 -11.23
C GLN A 39 -14.18 7.66 -11.32
N THR A 40 -14.13 6.39 -11.71
CA THR A 40 -15.31 5.53 -11.91
C THR A 40 -15.21 4.26 -11.08
N CYS A 41 -16.33 3.59 -10.84
CA CYS A 41 -16.29 2.27 -10.22
C CYS A 41 -15.61 1.27 -11.16
N ILE A 42 -14.67 0.47 -10.65
CA ILE A 42 -14.03 -0.60 -11.41
C ILE A 42 -14.94 -1.82 -11.35
N THR A 43 -15.40 -2.28 -12.51
CA THR A 43 -16.13 -3.54 -12.67
C THR A 43 -15.25 -4.52 -13.43
N GLY A 44 -14.58 -5.43 -12.73
CA GLY A 44 -13.64 -6.37 -13.36
C GLY A 44 -12.41 -6.65 -12.50
N ASP A 45 -11.40 -7.30 -13.09
CA ASP A 45 -10.13 -7.58 -12.42
C ASP A 45 -9.15 -6.42 -12.65
N ILE A 46 -8.77 -5.74 -11.57
CA ILE A 46 -7.80 -4.64 -11.61
C ILE A 46 -6.41 -5.05 -12.14
N SER A 47 -6.10 -6.35 -12.16
CA SER A 47 -4.85 -6.83 -12.76
C SER A 47 -4.76 -6.65 -14.28
N ASP A 48 -5.87 -6.45 -14.98
CA ASP A 48 -5.84 -6.14 -16.42
C ASP A 48 -5.29 -4.72 -16.71
N GLU A 49 -5.37 -3.83 -15.73
CA GLU A 49 -4.98 -2.42 -15.83
C GLU A 49 -3.58 -2.14 -15.24
N LEU A 50 -2.96 -3.15 -14.63
CA LEU A 50 -1.68 -3.04 -13.95
C LEU A 50 -0.65 -3.99 -14.57
N PRO A 51 0.65 -3.65 -14.56
CA PRO A 51 1.71 -4.55 -15.01
C PRO A 51 2.01 -5.64 -13.96
N LEU A 52 0.98 -6.22 -13.34
CA LEU A 52 1.04 -7.17 -12.23
C LEU A 52 0.01 -8.27 -12.46
N GLY A 53 0.38 -9.53 -12.23
CA GLY A 53 -0.58 -10.63 -12.32
C GLY A 53 -1.62 -10.60 -11.19
N ARG A 54 -2.80 -11.19 -11.43
CA ARG A 54 -3.93 -11.28 -10.48
C ARG A 54 -3.54 -11.68 -9.05
N THR A 55 -2.72 -12.73 -8.90
CA THR A 55 -2.28 -13.21 -7.59
C THR A 55 -1.41 -12.18 -6.88
N THR A 56 -0.51 -11.51 -7.61
CA THR A 56 0.38 -10.48 -7.07
C THR A 56 -0.39 -9.23 -6.65
N VAL A 57 -1.38 -8.82 -7.44
CA VAL A 57 -2.29 -7.73 -7.08
C VAL A 57 -3.04 -8.06 -5.78
N ASN A 58 -3.66 -9.25 -5.69
CA ASN A 58 -4.38 -9.67 -4.47
C ASN A 58 -3.46 -9.83 -3.24
N GLN A 59 -2.18 -10.12 -3.42
CA GLN A 59 -1.21 -10.18 -2.32
C GLN A 59 -0.86 -8.78 -1.78
N HIS A 60 -0.94 -7.76 -2.63
CA HIS A 60 -0.60 -6.38 -2.28
C HIS A 60 -1.78 -5.56 -1.77
N LEU A 61 -3.00 -5.94 -2.12
CA LEU A 61 -4.24 -5.47 -1.51
C LEU A 61 -4.40 -6.02 -0.09
#